data_AF-A0A965TPG9-F1
#
_entry.id   AF-A0A965TPG9-F1
#
_cell.length_a   1.000
_cell.length_b   1.000
_cell.length_c   1.000
_cell.angle_alpha   90.00
_cell.angle_beta   90.00
_cell.angle_gamma   90.00
#
_symmetry.space_group_name_H-M   'P 1'
#
loop_
_entity.id
_entity.type
_entity.pdbx_description
1 polymer ?
#
loop_
_entity_poly.entity_id
_entity_poly.type
_entity_poly.pdbx_seq_one_letter_code
_entity_poly.pdbx_strand_id
1 'polypeptide(L)'
;MIFFFWSLFLSTIMSLVVLVLLFKALRVNQERRNRISLGYLAPVALTGLFLALMLSMTVPRLLDTVNLLTETYAIEEVQVDRQNLGWNSLTTEGRRYFYNQWQITLEPGSQYRIEYTPRSGYLVRATLIETTVVNSRGLAIREATGEDVP
;
A
#
# COMPACT_ATOMS: atom_id res chain seq x y z
N MET A 1 -0.01 -8.67 -6.56
CA MET A 1 0.30 -7.79 -7.71
C MET A 1 -0.90 -7.05 -8.30
N ILE A 2 -1.99 -7.72 -8.69
CA ILE A 2 -3.21 -7.06 -9.22
C ILE A 2 -3.74 -5.93 -8.32
N PHE A 3 -3.72 -6.12 -7.00
CA PHE A 3 -4.20 -5.13 -6.05
C PHE A 3 -3.42 -3.80 -6.12
N PHE A 4 -2.10 -3.86 -6.33
CA PHE A 4 -1.28 -2.67 -6.52
C PHE A 4 -1.65 -1.92 -7.81
N PHE A 5 -1.79 -2.64 -8.93
CA PHE A 5 -2.17 -2.03 -10.21
C PHE A 5 -3.57 -1.41 -10.15
N TRP A 6 -4.51 -2.02 -9.42
CA TRP A 6 -5.83 -1.45 -9.17
C TRP A 6 -5.79 -0.17 -8.35
N SER A 7 -4.99 -0.16 -7.29
CA SER A 7 -4.77 1.06 -6.50
C SER A 7 -4.10 2.17 -7.32
N LEU A 8 -3.07 1.82 -8.11
CA LEU A 8 -2.38 2.74 -9.01
C LEU A 8 -3.35 3.33 -10.03
N PHE A 9 -4.15 2.48 -10.69
CA PHE A 9 -5.15 2.90 -11.67
C PHE A 9 -6.15 3.88 -11.07
N LEU A 10 -6.67 3.59 -9.87
CA LEU A 10 -7.61 4.46 -9.18
C LEU A 10 -6.99 5.81 -8.80
N SER A 11 -5.75 5.83 -8.29
CA SER A 11 -5.05 7.10 -8.01
C SER A 11 -4.78 7.93 -9.26
N THR A 12 -4.47 7.27 -10.38
CA THR A 12 -4.22 7.94 -11.66
C THR A 12 -5.51 8.55 -12.20
N ILE A 13 -6.63 7.83 -12.14
CA ILE A 13 -7.95 8.38 -12.53
C ILE A 13 -8.31 9.58 -11.67
N MET A 14 -8.17 9.48 -10.35
CA MET A 14 -8.46 10.60 -9.44
C MET A 14 -7.60 11.82 -9.78
N SER A 15 -6.30 11.62 -9.99
CA SER A 15 -5.38 12.69 -10.38
C SER A 15 -5.77 13.30 -11.73
N LEU A 16 -6.17 12.49 -12.70
CA LEU A 16 -6.62 12.93 -14.03
C LEU A 16 -7.90 13.76 -13.95
N VAL A 17 -8.88 13.34 -13.14
CA VAL A 17 -10.12 14.09 -12.91
C VAL A 17 -9.82 15.47 -12.34
N VAL A 18 -8.97 15.54 -11.30
CA VAL A 18 -8.56 16.82 -10.70
C VAL A 18 -7.84 17.70 -11.74
N LEU A 19 -6.99 17.11 -12.58
CA LEU A 19 -6.30 17.82 -13.65
C LEU A 19 -7.26 18.41 -14.69
N VAL A 20 -8.27 17.64 -15.12
CA VAL A 20 -9.31 18.12 -16.05
C VAL A 20 -10.11 19.26 -15.43
N LEU A 21 -10.47 19.14 -14.15
CA LEU A 21 -11.15 20.21 -13.41
C LEU A 21 -10.27 21.46 -13.28
N LEU A 22 -8.96 21.29 -13.07
CA LEU A 22 -8.00 22.39 -13.02
C LEU A 22 -7.94 23.12 -14.36
N PHE A 23 -7.84 22.41 -15.49
CA PHE A 23 -7.88 23.03 -16.81
C PHE A 23 -9.19 23.76 -17.08
N LYS A 24 -10.33 23.19 -16.69
CA LYS A 24 -11.63 23.87 -16.77
C LYS A 24 -11.66 25.14 -15.93
N ALA A 25 -11.19 25.08 -14.69
CA ALA A 25 -11.14 26.23 -13.78
C ALA A 25 -10.21 27.34 -14.30
N LEU A 26 -9.03 26.97 -14.83
CA LEU A 26 -8.10 27.90 -15.46
C LEU A 26 -8.73 28.59 -16.67
N ARG A 27 -9.40 27.84 -17.55
CA ARG A 27 -10.06 28.40 -18.73
C ARG A 27 -11.17 29.38 -18.35
N VAL A 28 -12.02 29.03 -17.37
CA VAL A 28 -13.09 29.93 -16.87
C VAL A 28 -12.50 31.19 -16.26
N ASN A 29 -11.38 31.07 -15.55
CA ASN A 29 -10.68 32.19 -14.95
C ASN A 29 -10.06 33.12 -16.01
N GLN A 30 -9.44 32.54 -17.05
CA GLN A 30 -8.88 33.29 -18.18
C GLN A 30 -9.95 34.05 -18.97
N GLU A 31 -11.12 33.44 -19.19
CA GLU A 31 -12.26 34.07 -19.87
C GLU A 31 -12.93 35.18 -19.02
N ARG A 32 -12.44 35.45 -17.79
CA ARG A 32 -13.03 36.36 -16.78
C ARG A 32 -14.54 36.14 -16.57
N ARG A 33 -15.05 34.97 -16.95
CA ARG A 33 -16.47 34.61 -16.87
C ARG A 33 -16.90 34.26 -15.45
N ASN A 34 -15.98 34.39 -14.51
CA ASN A 34 -16.15 34.02 -13.14
C ASN A 34 -17.00 35.07 -12.41
N ARG A 35 -18.27 34.73 -12.13
CA ARG A 35 -19.25 35.63 -11.48
C ARG A 35 -19.06 35.76 -9.96
N ILE A 36 -18.26 34.90 -9.35
CA ILE A 36 -18.04 34.85 -7.89
C ILE A 36 -16.57 35.10 -7.60
N SER A 37 -16.26 36.12 -6.78
CA SER A 37 -14.87 36.53 -6.46
C SER A 37 -14.01 35.37 -5.90
N LEU A 38 -14.60 34.44 -5.15
CA LEU A 38 -13.89 33.25 -4.66
C LEU A 38 -13.48 32.25 -5.76
N GLY A 39 -14.15 32.24 -6.92
CA GLY A 39 -13.79 31.33 -8.01
C GLY A 39 -12.41 31.63 -8.63
N TYR A 40 -11.84 32.82 -8.38
CA TYR A 40 -10.50 33.19 -8.83
C TYR A 40 -9.42 32.39 -8.10
N LEU A 41 -9.70 31.93 -6.86
CA LEU A 41 -8.81 31.07 -6.07
C LEU A 41 -8.97 29.58 -6.40
N ALA A 42 -10.02 29.19 -7.13
CA ALA A 42 -10.27 27.79 -7.45
C ALA A 42 -9.09 27.10 -8.16
N PRO A 43 -8.41 27.70 -9.17
CA PRO A 43 -7.26 27.08 -9.80
C PRO A 43 -6.09 26.85 -8.82
N VAL A 44 -5.86 27.79 -7.90
CA VAL A 44 -4.82 27.66 -6.88
C VAL A 44 -5.14 26.51 -5.92
N ALA A 45 -6.37 26.44 -5.43
CA ALA A 45 -6.83 25.36 -4.56
C ALA A 45 -6.75 23.99 -5.24
N LEU A 46 -7.20 23.89 -6.50
CA LEU A 46 -7.10 22.66 -7.28
C LEU A 46 -5.66 22.26 -7.57
N THR A 47 -4.75 23.22 -7.78
CA THR A 47 -3.33 22.94 -7.97
C THR A 47 -2.72 22.36 -6.69
N GLY A 48 -3.03 22.95 -5.53
CA GLY A 48 -2.61 22.41 -4.23
C GLY A 48 -3.12 20.99 -3.99
N LEU A 49 -4.41 20.75 -4.28
CA LEU A 49 -5.01 19.41 -4.18
C LEU A 49 -4.36 18.40 -5.15
N PHE A 50 -4.13 18.81 -6.40
CA PHE A 50 -3.46 17.96 -7.40
C PHE A 50 -2.05 17.57 -6.94
N LEU A 51 -1.26 18.54 -6.49
CA LEU A 51 0.08 18.29 -5.96
C LEU A 51 0.05 17.37 -4.74
N ALA A 52 -0.88 17.59 -3.80
CA ALA A 52 -1.04 16.75 -2.63
C ALA A 52 -1.34 15.29 -3.02
N LEU A 53 -2.27 15.07 -3.96
CA LEU A 53 -2.61 13.73 -4.47
C LEU A 53 -1.44 13.08 -5.21
N MET A 54 -0.75 13.85 -6.06
CA MET A 54 0.40 13.33 -6.81
C MET A 54 1.53 12.93 -5.87
N LEU A 55 1.91 13.79 -4.91
CA LEU A 55 3.04 13.53 -4.01
C LEU A 55 2.74 12.44 -2.97
N SER A 56 1.50 12.37 -2.46
CA SER A 56 1.14 11.39 -1.43
C SER A 56 0.75 10.02 -1.97
N MET A 57 0.20 9.94 -3.18
CA MET A 57 -0.33 8.69 -3.73
C MET A 57 0.29 8.29 -5.05
N THR A 58 0.19 9.14 -6.07
CA THR A 58 0.47 8.73 -7.45
C THR A 58 1.97 8.53 -7.70
N VAL A 59 2.82 9.47 -7.26
CA VAL A 59 4.27 9.43 -7.48
C VAL A 59 4.94 8.27 -6.73
N PRO A 60 4.69 8.04 -5.42
CA PRO A 60 5.26 6.89 -4.71
C PRO A 60 4.92 5.56 -5.39
N ARG A 61 3.66 5.38 -5.82
CA ARG A 61 3.21 4.17 -6.53
C ARG A 61 3.81 4.07 -7.92
N LEU A 62 3.92 5.17 -8.67
CA LEU A 62 4.55 5.14 -10.00
C LEU A 62 6.00 4.68 -9.89
N LEU A 63 6.73 5.20 -8.91
CA LEU A 63 8.12 4.81 -8.67
C LEU A 63 8.24 3.36 -8.18
N ASP A 64 7.29 2.89 -7.38
CA ASP A 64 7.26 1.48 -6.95
C ASP A 64 6.89 0.52 -8.08
N THR A 65 6.31 1.00 -9.17
CA THR A 65 6.13 0.20 -10.39
C THR A 65 7.48 -0.24 -10.95
N VAL A 66 8.50 0.62 -10.89
CA VAL A 66 9.87 0.26 -11.32
C VAL A 66 10.41 -0.85 -10.43
N ASN A 67 10.27 -0.72 -9.11
CA ASN A 67 10.70 -1.75 -8.15
C ASN A 67 9.99 -3.09 -8.38
N LEU A 68 8.70 -3.06 -8.78
CA LEU A 68 7.95 -4.26 -9.15
C LEU A 68 8.46 -4.91 -10.44
N LEU A 69 8.81 -4.11 -11.44
CA LEU A 69 9.35 -4.59 -12.72
C LEU A 69 10.79 -5.12 -12.61
N THR A 70 11.60 -4.55 -11.72
CA THR A 70 12.97 -4.98 -11.45
C THR A 70 13.05 -6.06 -10.36
N GLU A 71 11.91 -6.54 -9.86
CA GLU A 71 11.80 -7.52 -8.77
C GLU A 71 12.62 -7.15 -7.52
N THR A 72 12.82 -5.85 -7.31
CA THR A 72 13.65 -5.31 -6.22
C THR A 72 12.73 -4.95 -5.06
N TYR A 73 12.48 -5.92 -4.19
CA TYR A 73 11.59 -5.74 -3.03
C TYR A 73 12.37 -5.47 -1.74
N ALA A 74 11.79 -4.66 -0.86
CA ALA A 74 12.26 -4.56 0.51
C ALA A 74 11.78 -5.78 1.29
N ILE A 75 12.67 -6.39 2.06
CA ILE A 75 12.38 -7.58 2.86
C ILE A 75 12.48 -7.22 4.33
N GLU A 76 11.47 -7.56 5.11
CA GLU A 76 11.43 -7.30 6.55
C GLU A 76 10.75 -8.46 7.27
N GLU A 77 11.21 -8.77 8.48
CA GLU A 77 10.64 -9.83 9.30
C GLU A 77 9.67 -9.18 10.29
N VAL A 78 8.42 -9.61 10.23
CA VAL A 78 7.33 -9.00 10.98
C VAL A 78 6.61 -10.06 11.79
N GLN A 79 6.48 -9.80 13.09
CA GLN A 79 5.59 -10.55 13.96
C GLN A 79 4.16 -10.02 13.78
N VAL A 80 3.25 -10.91 13.42
CA VAL A 80 1.85 -10.56 13.18
C VAL A 80 1.06 -10.69 14.47
N ASP A 81 0.76 -9.56 15.12
CA ASP A 81 -0.13 -9.54 16.27
C ASP A 81 -1.58 -9.33 15.88
N ARG A 82 -2.50 -9.95 16.62
CA ARG A 82 -3.95 -9.84 16.41
C ARG A 82 -4.46 -8.39 16.50
N GLN A 83 -3.78 -7.55 17.28
CA GLN A 83 -4.11 -6.13 17.46
C GLN A 83 -3.63 -5.24 16.30
N ASN A 84 -2.62 -5.72 15.57
CA ASN A 84 -1.96 -5.02 14.48
C ASN A 84 -2.52 -5.43 13.10
N LEU A 85 -3.38 -6.44 13.07
CA LEU A 85 -4.02 -7.00 11.88
C LEU A 85 -5.36 -6.30 11.63
N GLY A 86 -5.40 -5.43 10.60
CA GLY A 86 -6.63 -4.88 10.04
C GLY A 86 -7.15 -5.70 8.86
N TRP A 87 -8.33 -5.33 8.35
CA TRP A 87 -8.97 -6.02 7.22
C TRP A 87 -8.13 -6.03 5.93
N ASN A 88 -7.37 -4.97 5.67
CA ASN A 88 -6.57 -4.83 4.43
C ASN A 88 -5.21 -4.18 4.71
N SER A 89 -4.81 -4.20 5.98
CA SER A 89 -3.61 -3.50 6.43
C SER A 89 -3.01 -4.17 7.64
N LEU A 90 -1.70 -4.30 7.65
CA LEU A 90 -0.92 -4.74 8.80
C LEU A 90 -0.16 -3.53 9.34
N THR A 91 -0.28 -3.24 10.63
CA THR A 91 0.43 -2.11 11.25
C THR A 91 1.47 -2.66 12.23
N THR A 92 2.74 -2.70 11.82
CA THR A 92 3.85 -3.18 12.66
C THR A 92 4.95 -2.13 12.74
N GLU A 93 5.58 -1.97 13.91
CA GLU A 93 6.72 -1.05 14.13
C GLU A 93 6.46 0.40 13.64
N GLY A 94 5.22 0.87 13.78
CA GLY A 94 4.80 2.21 13.36
C GLY A 94 4.64 2.39 11.85
N ARG A 95 4.78 1.32 11.05
CA ARG A 95 4.54 1.31 9.60
C ARG A 95 3.25 0.56 9.27
N ARG A 96 2.49 1.10 8.32
CA ARG A 96 1.27 0.47 7.80
C ARG A 96 1.56 -0.14 6.44
N TYR A 97 1.44 -1.45 6.37
CA TYR A 97 1.54 -2.22 5.13
C TYR A 97 0.14 -2.55 4.60
N PHE A 98 -0.04 -2.54 3.29
CA PHE A 98 -1.30 -2.88 2.63
C PHE A 98 -1.20 -4.23 1.94
N TYR A 99 -2.16 -5.11 2.20
CA TYR A 99 -2.17 -6.45 1.63
C TYR A 99 -3.59 -6.93 1.39
N ASN A 100 -3.78 -7.70 0.31
CA ASN A 100 -5.06 -8.28 -0.03
C ASN A 100 -5.25 -9.63 0.68
N GLN A 101 -6.26 -9.74 1.56
CA GLN A 101 -6.57 -10.98 2.28
C GLN A 101 -6.94 -12.16 1.39
N TRP A 102 -7.42 -11.92 0.15
CA TRP A 102 -7.71 -13.01 -0.79
C TRP A 102 -6.44 -13.64 -1.40
N GLN A 103 -5.30 -12.96 -1.31
CA GLN A 103 -4.02 -13.47 -1.82
C GLN A 103 -3.07 -13.91 -0.70
N ILE A 104 -3.15 -13.26 0.46
CA ILE A 104 -2.25 -13.48 1.59
C ILE A 104 -3.10 -13.59 2.86
N THR A 105 -3.16 -14.80 3.41
CA THR A 105 -3.74 -15.05 4.73
C THR A 105 -2.62 -14.99 5.76
N LEU A 106 -2.68 -14.00 6.64
CA LEU A 106 -1.76 -13.87 7.77
C LEU A 106 -2.43 -14.42 9.01
N GLU A 107 -1.80 -15.38 9.67
CA GLU A 107 -2.29 -15.90 10.93
C GLU A 107 -1.69 -15.10 12.11
N PRO A 108 -2.53 -14.65 13.05
CA PRO A 108 -2.04 -13.92 14.21
C PRO A 108 -1.24 -14.85 15.13
N GLY A 109 -0.07 -14.39 15.58
CA GLY A 109 0.86 -15.13 16.43
C GLY A 109 2.07 -15.70 15.67
N SER A 110 2.05 -15.66 14.33
CA SER A 110 3.13 -16.18 13.49
C SER A 110 4.12 -15.10 13.03
N GLN A 111 5.37 -15.50 12.80
CA GLN A 111 6.40 -14.64 12.20
C GLN A 111 6.43 -14.84 10.69
N TYR A 112 6.37 -13.73 9.95
CA TYR A 112 6.43 -13.74 8.49
C TYR A 112 7.59 -12.88 8.01
N ARG A 113 8.30 -13.37 7.00
CA ARG A 113 9.17 -12.55 6.17
C ARG A 113 8.31 -11.94 5.07
N ILE A 114 8.15 -10.63 5.10
CA ILE A 114 7.31 -9.89 4.15
C ILE A 114 8.18 -9.19 3.12
N GLU A 115 7.82 -9.36 1.84
CA GLU A 115 8.38 -8.62 0.73
C GLU A 115 7.41 -7.50 0.37
N TYR A 116 7.87 -6.25 0.40
CA TYR A 116 7.01 -5.09 0.19
C TYR A 116 7.64 -4.02 -0.71
N THR A 117 6.80 -3.13 -1.22
CA THR A 117 7.24 -1.97 -1.99
C THR A 117 7.72 -0.84 -1.07
N PRO A 118 8.95 -0.34 -1.22
CA PRO A 118 9.60 0.50 -0.22
C PRO A 118 8.94 1.87 0.00
N ARG A 119 8.22 2.42 -1.00
CA ARG A 119 7.61 3.75 -0.87
C ARG A 119 6.12 3.71 -0.54
N SER A 120 5.40 2.71 -1.04
CA SER A 120 3.95 2.59 -0.92
C SER A 120 3.49 1.52 0.08
N GLY A 121 4.41 0.66 0.56
CA GLY A 121 4.13 -0.32 1.61
C GLY A 121 3.19 -1.44 1.20
N TYR A 122 3.10 -1.77 -0.09
CA TYR A 122 2.29 -2.89 -0.56
C TYR A 122 3.03 -4.20 -0.38
N LEU A 123 2.41 -5.16 0.30
CA LEU A 123 2.91 -6.53 0.35
C LEU A 123 2.77 -7.22 -1.01
N VAL A 124 3.89 -7.78 -1.46
CA VAL A 124 3.97 -8.58 -2.68
C VAL A 124 3.93 -10.07 -2.33
N ARG A 125 4.67 -10.47 -1.29
CA ARG A 125 4.77 -11.85 -0.82
C ARG A 125 4.95 -11.87 0.70
N ALA A 126 4.41 -12.89 1.35
CA ALA A 126 4.71 -13.21 2.74
C ALA A 126 5.11 -14.69 2.80
N THR A 127 6.26 -14.98 3.38
CA THR A 127 6.71 -16.35 3.67
C THR A 127 6.70 -16.57 5.17
N LEU A 128 6.06 -17.66 5.60
CA LEU A 128 6.09 -18.05 7.01
C LEU A 128 7.53 -18.38 7.38
N ILE A 129 8.05 -17.74 8.41
CA ILE A 129 9.31 -18.15 9.01
C ILE A 129 8.93 -19.25 10.00
N GLU A 130 9.10 -20.52 9.61
CA GLU A 130 9.08 -21.60 10.59
C GLU A 130 10.27 -21.36 11.52
N THR A 131 10.01 -20.84 12.72
CA THR A 131 11.01 -20.73 13.77
C THR A 131 11.41 -22.15 14.14
N THR A 132 12.44 -22.68 13.47
CA THR A 132 13.03 -23.95 13.85
C THR A 132 13.69 -23.72 15.20
N VAL A 133 12.99 -24.06 16.28
CA VAL A 133 13.56 -24.06 17.63
C VAL A 133 14.59 -25.18 17.64
N VAL A 134 15.82 -24.85 17.27
CA VAL A 134 16.95 -25.77 17.37
C VAL A 134 17.21 -25.96 18.86
N ASN A 135 16.71 -27.07 19.40
CA ASN A 135 17.02 -27.49 20.75
C ASN A 135 18.54 -27.65 20.88
N SER A 136 19.10 -27.25 22.04
CA SER A 136 20.50 -27.36 22.49
C SER A 136 21.23 -28.72 22.28
N ARG A 137 20.55 -29.73 21.70
CA ARG A 137 21.06 -31.06 21.33
C ARG A 137 21.13 -31.31 19.81
N GLY A 138 20.85 -30.32 18.96
CA GLY A 138 21.03 -30.44 17.49
C GLY A 138 20.03 -31.36 16.78
N LEU A 139 18.86 -31.62 17.36
CA LEU A 139 17.80 -32.42 16.75
C LEU A 139 16.59 -31.54 16.45
N ALA A 140 16.14 -31.53 15.19
CA ALA A 140 14.90 -30.89 14.75
C ALA A 140 13.72 -31.70 15.29
N ILE A 141 12.94 -31.12 16.21
CA ILE A 141 11.71 -31.73 16.70
C ILE A 141 10.57 -31.23 15.80
N ARG A 142 9.93 -32.14 15.06
CA ARG A 142 8.63 -31.91 14.43
C ARG A 142 7.58 -31.85 15.53
N GLU A 143 7.01 -30.68 15.78
CA GLU A 143 5.81 -30.56 16.61
C GLU A 143 4.60 -30.79 15.71
N ALA A 144 4.12 -32.03 15.68
CA ALA A 144 2.86 -32.40 15.05
C ALA A 144 1.89 -32.79 16.17
N THR A 145 0.98 -31.90 16.58
CA THR A 145 -0.22 -32.21 17.38
C THR A 145 -1.18 -31.01 17.36
N GLY A 146 -2.46 -31.10 17.05
CA GLY A 146 -3.35 -32.20 16.63
C GLY A 146 -4.45 -31.62 15.73
N GLU A 147 -4.91 -32.26 14.67
CA GLU A 147 -5.59 -33.56 14.59
C GLU A 147 -6.89 -33.58 15.41
N ASP A 148 -8.02 -33.63 14.70
CA ASP A 148 -9.20 -34.42 15.08
C ASP A 148 -10.10 -34.63 13.84
N VAL A 149 -10.06 -35.85 13.31
CA VAL A 149 -11.10 -36.53 12.51
C VAL A 149 -11.36 -37.82 13.28
N PRO A 150 -12.63 -38.14 13.61
CA PRO A 150 -13.50 -38.85 12.68
C PRO A 150 -14.79 -38.12 12.31
#